data_AF-A0A0M2LXC5-F1
#
_entry.id   AF-A0A0M2LXC5-F1
#
_cell.length_a   1.000
_cell.length_b   1.000
_cell.length_c   1.000
_cell.angle_alpha   90.00
_cell.angle_beta   90.00
_cell.angle_gamma   90.00
#
_symmetry.space_group_name_H-M   'P 1'
#
loop_
_entity.id
_entity.type
_entity.pdbx_description
1 polymer ?
#
loop_
_entity_poly.entity_id
_entity_poly.type
_entity_poly.pdbx_seq_one_letter_code
_entity_poly.pdbx_strand_id
1 'polypeptide(L)'
;MQTITLDAPSLLNKWGFEDGDIIYRQVGDAEAIMEGHTKETLNDALVQLVREHLIPAVEAAGHLVTLNPVSTSHNPAVVSELDGMTVTDYTGNDNRLDGISVDVPADTVRAALAAVVSVSRRQ
;
A
#
# COMPACT_ATOMS: atom_id res chain seq x y z
N MET A 1 3.02 -2.96 -20.55
CA MET A 1 3.14 -3.53 -19.20
C MET A 1 2.16 -2.77 -18.32
N GLN A 2 1.35 -3.46 -17.53
CA GLN A 2 0.46 -2.80 -16.57
C GLN A 2 1.26 -2.46 -15.31
N THR A 3 1.04 -1.27 -14.75
CA THR A 3 1.63 -0.77 -13.50
C THR A 3 0.50 -0.37 -12.55
N ILE A 4 0.75 -0.39 -11.25
CA ILE A 4 -0.05 0.37 -10.28
C ILE A 4 0.74 1.60 -9.85
N THR A 5 0.05 2.70 -9.62
CA THR A 5 0.67 3.91 -9.07
C THR A 5 0.37 3.97 -7.58
N LEU A 6 1.40 3.95 -6.76
CA LEU A 6 1.31 4.20 -5.32
C LEU A 6 1.59 5.67 -5.07
N ASP A 7 0.60 6.44 -4.64
CA ASP A 7 0.74 7.84 -4.30
C ASP A 7 0.90 8.04 -2.78
N ALA A 8 1.79 8.95 -2.38
CA ALA A 8 2.04 9.23 -0.98
C ALA A 8 0.83 9.85 -0.24
N PRO A 9 -0.02 10.71 -0.86
CA PRO A 9 -1.24 11.21 -0.20
C PRO A 9 -2.20 10.10 0.26
N SER A 10 -2.26 8.97 -0.44
CA SER A 10 -3.02 7.79 -0.02
C SER A 10 -2.62 7.28 1.37
N LEU A 11 -1.36 7.46 1.81
CA LEU A 11 -0.89 7.05 3.15
C LEU A 11 -1.59 7.80 4.29
N LEU A 12 -2.08 9.01 4.02
CA LEU A 12 -2.75 9.83 5.03
C LEU A 12 -4.24 9.49 5.10
N ASN A 13 -4.83 9.03 3.99
CA ASN A 13 -6.27 8.80 3.86
C ASN A 13 -6.65 7.35 4.18
N LYS A 14 -7.68 7.16 5.02
CA LYS A 14 -8.27 5.83 5.28
C LYS A 14 -8.84 5.17 4.03
N TRP A 15 -9.25 5.95 3.03
CA TRP A 15 -9.74 5.46 1.73
C TRP A 15 -8.66 5.45 0.64
N GLY A 16 -7.38 5.67 1.02
CA GLY A 16 -6.24 5.66 0.11
C GLY A 16 -6.07 4.32 -0.61
N PHE A 17 -5.32 4.34 -1.72
CA PHE A 17 -5.07 3.16 -2.56
C PHE A 17 -6.35 2.43 -2.98
N GLU A 18 -7.40 3.19 -3.29
CA GLU A 18 -8.73 2.67 -3.63
C GLU A 18 -9.31 1.77 -2.53
N ASP A 19 -9.30 2.23 -1.27
CA ASP A 19 -9.73 1.42 -0.11
C ASP A 19 -8.86 0.15 0.10
N GLY A 20 -7.61 0.22 -0.36
CA GLY A 20 -6.69 -0.92 -0.39
C GLY A 20 -6.96 -1.93 -1.52
N ASP A 21 -7.85 -1.63 -2.47
CA ASP A 21 -8.19 -2.52 -3.59
C ASP A 21 -7.33 -2.31 -4.84
N ILE A 22 -6.35 -1.40 -4.81
CA ILE A 22 -5.52 -1.12 -6.00
C ILE A 22 -4.84 -2.37 -6.59
N ILE A 23 -4.38 -3.29 -5.72
CA ILE A 23 -3.80 -4.58 -6.16
C ILE A 23 -4.88 -5.49 -6.71
N TYR A 24 -6.03 -5.54 -6.03
CA TYR A 24 -7.16 -6.36 -6.45
C TYR A 24 -7.62 -6.00 -7.86
N ARG A 25 -7.67 -4.70 -8.20
CA ARG A 25 -8.01 -4.26 -9.56
C ARG A 25 -6.97 -4.62 -10.62
N GLN A 26 -5.69 -4.66 -10.26
CA GLN A 26 -4.63 -5.02 -11.20
C GLN A 26 -4.65 -6.52 -11.53
N VAL A 27 -4.87 -7.38 -10.53
CA VAL A 27 -4.94 -8.83 -10.69
C VAL A 27 -6.30 -9.25 -11.27
N GLY A 28 -7.37 -8.60 -10.85
CA GLY A 28 -8.75 -8.92 -11.24
C GLY A 28 -9.35 -10.06 -10.43
N ASP A 29 -10.68 -9.98 -10.21
CA ASP A 29 -11.47 -10.88 -9.36
C ASP A 29 -11.23 -12.37 -9.63
N ALA A 30 -11.25 -12.76 -10.91
CA ALA A 30 -11.15 -14.15 -11.30
C ALA A 30 -9.76 -14.74 -11.04
N GLU A 31 -8.71 -13.98 -11.32
CA GLU A 31 -7.31 -14.41 -11.13
C GLU A 31 -6.98 -14.45 -9.63
N ALA A 32 -7.41 -13.45 -8.85
CA ALA A 32 -7.22 -13.43 -7.41
C ALA A 32 -7.87 -14.64 -6.72
N ILE A 33 -9.10 -14.98 -7.10
CA ILE A 33 -9.82 -16.16 -6.56
C ILE A 33 -9.15 -17.46 -7.03
N MET A 34 -8.74 -17.56 -8.30
CA MET A 34 -8.09 -18.75 -8.84
C MET A 34 -6.73 -19.04 -8.18
N GLU A 35 -5.98 -18.00 -7.83
CA GLU A 35 -4.68 -18.13 -7.15
C GLU A 35 -4.82 -18.31 -5.63
N GLY A 36 -6.05 -18.23 -5.10
CA GLY A 36 -6.34 -18.42 -3.68
C GLY A 36 -5.92 -17.24 -2.81
N HIS A 37 -5.82 -16.03 -3.37
CA HIS A 37 -5.54 -14.81 -2.60
C HIS A 37 -6.78 -14.43 -1.80
N THR A 38 -6.60 -14.20 -0.50
CA THR A 38 -7.62 -13.59 0.37
C THR A 38 -7.42 -12.07 0.44
N LYS A 39 -8.43 -11.34 0.94
CA LYS A 39 -8.30 -9.89 1.15
C LYS A 39 -7.11 -9.55 2.05
N GLU A 40 -6.82 -10.39 3.05
CA GLU A 40 -5.66 -10.25 3.92
C GLU A 40 -4.35 -10.37 3.13
N THR A 41 -4.21 -11.39 2.26
CA THR A 41 -2.98 -11.54 1.45
C THR A 41 -2.76 -10.40 0.46
N LEU A 42 -3.85 -9.82 -0.08
CA LEU A 42 -3.79 -8.64 -0.92
C LEU A 42 -3.37 -7.39 -0.12
N ASN A 43 -3.93 -7.23 1.09
CA ASN A 43 -3.58 -6.14 1.99
C ASN A 43 -2.11 -6.22 2.44
N ASP A 44 -1.64 -7.42 2.79
CA ASP A 44 -0.25 -7.66 3.16
C ASP A 44 0.71 -7.35 2.00
N ALA A 45 0.34 -7.73 0.77
CA ALA A 45 1.12 -7.38 -0.41
C ALA A 45 1.16 -5.86 -0.65
N LEU A 46 0.05 -5.15 -0.43
CA LEU A 46 0.01 -3.69 -0.52
C LEU A 46 0.91 -3.04 0.53
N VAL A 47 0.85 -3.48 1.79
CA VAL A 47 1.74 -3.00 2.84
C VAL A 47 3.20 -3.26 2.50
N GLN A 48 3.52 -4.42 1.95
CA GLN A 48 4.87 -4.75 1.52
C GLN A 48 5.35 -3.81 0.40
N LEU A 49 4.55 -3.62 -0.66
CA LEU A 49 4.91 -2.73 -1.77
C LEU A 49 5.07 -1.28 -1.32
N VAL A 50 4.19 -0.80 -0.42
CA VAL A 50 4.33 0.54 0.17
C VAL A 50 5.67 0.65 0.91
N ARG A 51 6.01 -0.32 1.77
CA ARG A 51 7.27 -0.32 2.52
C ARG A 51 8.50 -0.38 1.63
N GLU A 52 8.47 -1.20 0.58
CA GLU A 52 9.63 -1.45 -0.27
C GLU A 52 9.84 -0.37 -1.35
N HIS A 53 8.78 0.34 -1.77
CA HIS A 53 8.85 1.27 -2.89
C HIS A 53 8.43 2.70 -2.53
N LEU A 54 7.28 2.88 -1.89
CA LEU A 54 6.73 4.22 -1.65
C LEU A 54 7.42 4.92 -0.47
N ILE A 55 7.62 4.22 0.66
CA ILE A 55 8.28 4.79 1.84
C ILE A 55 9.69 5.30 1.51
N PRO A 56 10.56 4.55 0.79
CA PRO A 56 11.86 5.08 0.38
C PRO A 56 11.77 6.35 -0.48
N ALA A 57 10.74 6.48 -1.33
CA ALA A 57 10.53 7.68 -2.13
C ALA A 57 10.10 8.88 -1.27
N VAL A 58 9.24 8.65 -0.27
CA VAL A 58 8.84 9.66 0.72
C VAL A 58 10.03 10.11 1.56
N GLU A 59 10.86 9.18 2.03
CA GLU A 59 12.09 9.47 2.77
C GLU A 59 13.12 10.22 1.92
N ALA A 60 13.27 9.85 0.64
CA ALA A 60 14.14 10.56 -0.30
C ALA A 60 13.68 12.00 -0.57
N ALA A 61 12.38 12.28 -0.45
CA ALA A 61 11.81 13.62 -0.51
C ALA A 61 11.99 14.42 0.79
N GLY A 62 12.57 13.82 1.84
CA GLY A 62 12.90 14.48 3.11
C GLY A 62 11.85 14.32 4.20
N HIS A 63 10.87 13.43 4.02
CA HIS A 63 9.82 13.18 5.00
C HIS A 63 10.10 11.94 5.84
N LEU A 64 9.81 12.01 7.14
CA LEU A 64 9.85 10.84 8.01
C LEU A 64 8.44 10.33 8.24
N VAL A 65 8.19 9.06 7.95
CA VAL A 65 6.88 8.43 8.09
C VAL A 65 6.94 7.18 8.93
N THR A 66 5.99 7.04 9.85
CA THR A 66 5.79 5.80 10.61
C THR A 66 4.57 5.10 10.06
N LEU A 67 4.78 4.01 9.31
CA LEU A 67 3.71 3.20 8.76
C LEU A 67 3.10 2.31 9.86
N ASN A 68 1.80 2.42 10.07
CA ASN A 68 1.06 1.55 10.96
C ASN A 68 0.11 0.67 10.13
N PRO A 69 0.43 -0.62 9.92
CA PRO A 69 -0.46 -1.49 9.17
C PRO A 69 -1.78 -1.64 9.92
N VAL A 70 -2.89 -1.38 9.25
CA VAL A 70 -4.22 -1.48 9.84
C VAL A 70 -4.97 -2.62 9.19
N SER A 71 -5.34 -3.63 9.99
CA SER A 71 -6.15 -4.75 9.51
C SER A 71 -7.64 -4.35 9.48
N THR A 72 -8.03 -3.49 8.54
CA THR A 72 -9.42 -3.09 8.29
C THR A 72 -9.83 -3.43 6.85
N SER A 73 -11.12 -3.29 6.54
CA SER A 73 -11.63 -3.31 5.17
C SER A 73 -11.22 -2.10 4.34
N HIS A 74 -10.41 -1.20 4.91
CA HIS A 74 -9.99 0.06 4.31
C HIS A 74 -8.50 0.03 3.98
N ASN A 75 -7.92 1.19 3.64
CA ASN A 75 -6.48 1.30 3.37
C ASN A 75 -5.65 0.62 4.48
N PRO A 76 -4.96 -0.50 4.18
CA PRO A 76 -4.17 -1.22 5.17
C PRO A 76 -2.82 -0.56 5.45
N ALA A 77 -2.42 0.41 4.64
CA ALA A 77 -1.12 1.09 4.69
C ALA A 77 -1.30 2.58 5.02
N VAL A 78 -1.67 2.87 6.27
CA VAL A 78 -1.84 4.24 6.77
C VAL A 78 -0.64 4.63 7.65
N VAL A 79 -0.20 5.89 7.57
CA VAL A 79 0.83 6.41 8.49
C VAL A 79 0.20 6.93 9.77
N SER A 80 0.80 6.61 10.91
CA SER A 80 0.40 7.17 12.20
C SER A 80 1.13 8.47 12.53
N GLU A 81 2.28 8.72 11.89
CA GLU A 81 3.10 9.92 12.08
C GLU A 81 3.74 10.35 10.76
N LEU A 82 3.79 11.68 10.54
CA LEU A 82 4.48 12.34 9.44
C LEU A 82 5.27 13.54 9.97
N ASP A 83 6.59 13.50 9.81
CA ASP A 83 7.54 14.53 10.29
C ASP A 83 7.40 14.82 11.80
N GLY A 84 7.18 13.76 12.58
CA GLY A 84 6.98 13.85 14.03
C GLY A 84 5.61 14.36 14.46
N MET A 85 4.70 14.61 13.53
CA MET A 85 3.31 14.95 13.82
C MET A 85 2.41 13.72 13.69
N THR A 86 1.61 13.44 14.73
CA THR A 86 0.61 12.37 14.68
C THR A 86 -0.44 12.68 13.62
N VAL A 87 -0.74 11.70 12.78
CA VAL A 87 -1.78 11.75 11.77
C VAL A 87 -3.01 11.03 12.34
N THR A 88 -4.07 11.79 12.61
CA THR A 88 -5.37 11.24 13.06
C THR A 88 -6.45 11.63 12.06
N ASP A 89 -6.93 10.66 11.28
CA ASP A 89 -8.04 10.79 10.30
C ASP A 89 -7.88 12.00 9.33
N TYR A 90 -7.13 11.80 8.24
CA TYR A 90 -6.85 12.85 7.26
C TYR A 90 -8.12 13.36 6.55
N THR A 91 -8.37 14.66 6.66
CA THR A 91 -9.53 15.35 6.08
C THR A 91 -9.25 16.09 4.77
N GLY A 92 -8.05 15.92 4.18
CA GLY A 92 -7.74 16.43 2.82
C GLY A 92 -6.87 17.70 2.75
N ASN A 93 -6.37 18.23 3.87
CA ASN A 93 -5.69 19.53 3.91
C ASN A 93 -4.17 19.47 4.10
N ASP A 94 -3.55 18.30 4.06
CA ASP A 94 -2.10 18.18 4.24
C ASP A 94 -1.41 17.68 2.97
N ASN A 95 -0.89 18.66 2.23
CA ASN A 95 -0.29 18.54 0.91
C ASN A 95 1.22 18.23 0.96
N ARG A 96 1.78 17.90 2.14
CA ARG A 96 3.22 17.65 2.28
C ARG A 96 3.71 16.50 1.40
N LEU A 97 2.83 15.52 1.14
CA LEU A 97 3.13 14.35 0.33
C LEU A 97 2.72 14.49 -1.14
N ASP A 98 2.19 15.65 -1.56
CA ASP A 98 1.74 15.87 -2.93
C ASP A 98 2.90 15.77 -3.92
N GLY A 99 2.64 15.10 -5.05
CA GLY A 99 3.63 14.92 -6.11
C GLY A 99 4.63 13.79 -5.88
N ILE A 100 4.53 13.06 -4.77
CA ILE A 100 5.33 11.85 -4.52
C ILE A 100 4.50 10.64 -4.93
N SER A 101 4.92 9.94 -5.98
CA SER A 101 4.33 8.67 -6.40
C SER A 101 5.38 7.74 -6.97
N VAL A 102 5.08 6.45 -6.95
CA VAL A 102 5.91 5.40 -7.53
C VAL A 102 5.05 4.48 -8.39
N ASP A 103 5.47 4.24 -9.62
CA ASP A 103 4.87 3.23 -10.48
C ASP A 103 5.51 1.87 -10.22
N VAL A 104 4.70 0.90 -9.82
CA VAL A 104 5.11 -0.47 -9.52
C VAL A 104 4.70 -1.39 -10.67
N PRO A 105 5.66 -2.07 -11.34
CA PRO A 105 5.37 -3.04 -12.39
C PRO A 105 4.54 -4.24 -11.91
N ALA A 106 3.67 -4.77 -12.77
CA ALA A 106 2.89 -5.97 -12.48
C ALA A 106 3.73 -7.16 -11.99
N ASP A 107 4.93 -7.36 -12.53
CA ASP A 107 5.81 -8.45 -12.09
C ASP A 107 6.26 -8.30 -10.63
N THR A 108 6.49 -7.05 -10.20
CA THR A 108 6.81 -6.73 -8.80
C THR A 108 5.60 -6.98 -7.89
N VAL A 109 4.39 -6.64 -8.35
CA VAL A 109 3.16 -6.93 -7.62
C VAL A 109 2.94 -8.44 -7.46
N ARG A 110 3.13 -9.22 -8.53
CA ARG A 110 3.06 -10.69 -8.48
C ARG A 110 4.10 -11.27 -7.53
N ALA A 111 5.32 -10.73 -7.51
CA ALA A 111 6.36 -11.15 -6.60
C ALA A 111 6.00 -10.90 -5.12
N ALA A 112 5.41 -9.73 -4.80
CA ALA A 112 4.93 -9.43 -3.45
C ALA A 112 3.81 -10.39 -3.02
N LEU A 113 2.84 -10.65 -3.89
CA LEU A 113 1.77 -11.63 -3.62
C LEU A 113 2.31 -13.04 -3.33
N ALA A 114 3.26 -13.50 -4.14
CA ALA A 114 3.89 -14.81 -3.94
C ALA A 114 4.68 -14.87 -2.62
N ALA A 115 5.35 -13.78 -2.24
CA ALA A 115 6.11 -13.69 -1.00
C ALA A 115 5.20 -13.82 0.23
N VAL A 116 4.08 -13.08 0.26
CA VAL A 116 3.10 -13.12 1.36
C VAL A 116 2.51 -14.51 1.53
N VAL A 117 2.05 -15.16 0.45
CA VAL A 117 1.48 -16.52 0.51
C VAL A 117 2.50 -17.53 1.04
N SER A 118 3.79 -17.36 0.72
CA SER A 118 4.84 -18.25 1.22
C SER A 118 5.07 -18.14 2.74
N VAL A 119 4.79 -16.97 3.32
CA VAL A 119 4.87 -16.72 4.76
C VAL A 119 3.65 -17.29 5.48
N SER A 120 2.44 -17.07 4.95
CA SER A 120 1.19 -17.58 5.55
C SER A 120 1.11 -19.11 5.60
N ARG A 121 1.78 -19.82 4.69
CA ARG A 121 1.84 -21.30 4.68
C ARG A 121 2.87 -21.91 5.64
N ARG A 122 3.71 -21.09 6.28
CA ARG A 122 4.76 -21.52 7.23
C ARG A 122 4.37 -21.28 8.70
N GLN A 123 3.23 -20.64 8.94
CA GLN A 123 2.62 -20.46 10.26
C GLN A 123 1.54 -21.52 10.50
#